data_AF-A0A2R7UKK5-F1
#
_entry.id   AF-A0A2R7UKK5-F1
#
_cell.length_a   1.000
_cell.length_b   1.000
_cell.length_c   1.000
_cell.angle_alpha   90.00
_cell.angle_beta   90.00
_cell.angle_gamma   90.00
#
_symmetry.space_group_name_H-M   'P 1'
#
loop_
_entity.id
_entity.type
_entity.pdbx_description
1 polymer ?
#
loop_
_entity_poly.entity_id
_entity_poly.type
_entity_poly.pdbx_seq_one_letter_code
_entity_poly.pdbx_strand_id
1 'polypeptide(L)'
;MPVFYLSFSLLLYLLALFFDGAIMSGDRHMPALQMLLYGPWGMPFGLYQWFANPLLALAVLAHRRFRRMALLVGLVAVYLAASSFGIDRLPDNQSYEFHDLAGFGAGFYLWLAAMVVFCVGQAWHCWRARSTDDMPGWSWLDVVLIAALGVALYAATQMPSLRFEPGKVLMPPEQPQAL
;
A
#
# COMPACT_ATOMS: atom_id res chain seq x y z
N MET A 1 -11.75 22.87 -3.81
CA MET A 1 -10.86 22.29 -2.77
C MET A 1 -9.66 21.57 -3.41
N PRO A 2 -8.67 22.27 -4.02
CA PRO A 2 -7.66 21.59 -4.84
C PRO A 2 -6.23 21.56 -4.26
N VAL A 3 -5.85 22.39 -3.30
CA VAL A 3 -4.42 22.51 -2.91
C VAL A 3 -3.97 21.34 -2.04
N PHE A 4 -4.83 20.82 -1.16
CA PHE A 4 -4.47 19.81 -0.16
C PHE A 4 -4.82 18.37 -0.54
N TYR A 5 -5.06 18.08 -1.84
CA TYR A 5 -5.38 16.72 -2.28
C TYR A 5 -4.28 15.71 -1.93
N LEU A 6 -3.02 16.15 -1.99
CA LEU A 6 -1.85 15.36 -1.65
C LEU A 6 -1.81 15.06 -0.15
N SER A 7 -2.03 16.07 0.70
CA SER A 7 -2.11 15.90 2.15
C SER A 7 -3.25 14.98 2.56
N PHE A 8 -4.42 15.10 1.91
CA PHE A 8 -5.57 14.23 2.21
C PHE A 8 -5.30 12.79 1.77
N SER A 9 -4.72 12.58 0.59
CA SER A 9 -4.26 11.26 0.14
C SER A 9 -3.27 10.65 1.12
N LEU A 10 -2.25 11.40 1.55
CA LEU A 10 -1.23 10.92 2.49
C LEU A 10 -1.83 10.62 3.88
N LEU A 11 -2.77 11.45 4.35
CA LEU A 11 -3.45 11.24 5.62
C LEU A 11 -4.31 9.96 5.57
N LEU A 12 -5.11 9.76 4.53
CA LEU A 12 -5.87 8.52 4.35
C LEU A 12 -4.96 7.30 4.32
N TYR A 13 -3.84 7.41 3.59
CA TYR A 13 -2.87 6.33 3.49
C TYR A 13 -2.20 6.02 4.84
N LEU A 14 -1.88 7.04 5.65
CA LEU A 14 -1.34 6.86 6.99
C LEU A 14 -2.39 6.24 7.93
N LEU A 15 -3.64 6.71 7.88
CA LEU A 15 -4.74 6.16 8.68
C LEU A 15 -4.99 4.69 8.35
N ALA A 16 -4.86 4.29 7.09
CA ALA A 16 -5.00 2.89 6.67
C ALA A 16 -4.10 1.94 7.47
N LEU A 17 -2.90 2.38 7.86
CA LEU A 17 -1.90 1.55 8.55
C LEU A 17 -2.32 1.14 9.97
N PHE A 18 -3.33 1.79 10.55
CA PHE A 18 -3.87 1.46 11.87
C PHE A 18 -4.98 0.41 11.84
N PHE A 19 -5.37 -0.06 10.64
CA PHE A 19 -6.45 -1.03 10.46
C PHE A 19 -5.97 -2.29 9.74
N ASP A 20 -6.81 -3.33 9.80
CA ASP A 20 -6.64 -4.53 8.99
C ASP A 20 -6.84 -4.22 7.51
N GLY A 21 -5.95 -4.76 6.68
CA GLY A 21 -6.06 -4.69 5.22
C GLY A 21 -6.88 -5.85 4.66
N ALA A 22 -6.73 -7.05 5.24
CA ALA A 22 -7.45 -8.25 4.81
C ALA A 22 -7.91 -9.09 6.01
N ILE A 23 -9.05 -9.75 5.82
CA ILE A 23 -9.67 -10.68 6.77
C ILE A 23 -9.70 -12.05 6.08
N MET A 24 -9.10 -13.05 6.71
CA MET A 24 -8.99 -14.42 6.21
C MET A 24 -9.89 -15.35 7.03
N SER A 25 -10.20 -16.52 6.48
CA SER A 25 -10.96 -17.56 7.18
C SER A 25 -10.31 -17.95 8.51
N GLY A 26 -11.15 -18.29 9.50
CA GLY A 26 -10.71 -18.74 10.83
C GLY A 26 -10.23 -17.62 11.76
N ASP A 27 -10.91 -16.47 11.77
CA ASP A 27 -10.58 -15.27 12.57
C ASP A 27 -9.14 -14.77 12.40
N ARG A 28 -8.51 -15.09 11.26
CA ARG A 28 -7.19 -14.59 10.89
C ARG A 28 -7.33 -13.26 10.17
N HIS A 29 -6.40 -12.35 10.45
CA HIS A 29 -6.46 -11.00 9.95
C HIS A 29 -5.05 -10.49 9.67
N MET A 30 -4.93 -9.69 8.61
CA MET A 30 -3.65 -9.17 8.15
C MET A 30 -3.67 -7.64 8.24
N PRO A 31 -2.91 -7.05 9.17
CA PRO A 31 -2.77 -5.61 9.30
C PRO A 31 -2.32 -4.96 7.98
N ALA A 32 -2.86 -3.79 7.64
CA ALA A 32 -2.43 -3.07 6.43
C ALA A 32 -0.94 -2.70 6.50
N LEU A 33 -0.44 -2.33 7.69
CA LEU A 33 0.99 -2.10 7.91
C LEU A 33 1.85 -3.32 7.54
N GLN A 34 1.36 -4.52 7.84
CA GLN A 34 2.00 -5.78 7.49
C GLN A 34 2.02 -6.00 5.98
N MET A 35 0.87 -5.83 5.32
CA MET A 35 0.74 -5.94 3.86
C MET A 35 1.66 -4.96 3.12
N LEU A 36 1.84 -3.75 3.66
CA LEU A 36 2.73 -2.75 3.08
C LEU A 36 4.20 -3.17 3.16
N LEU A 37 4.63 -3.69 4.32
CA LEU A 37 5.99 -4.18 4.51
C LEU A 37 6.31 -5.37 3.60
N TYR A 38 5.31 -6.21 3.31
CA TYR A 38 5.45 -7.37 2.45
C TYR A 38 5.13 -7.15 0.99
N GLY A 39 4.76 -5.93 0.59
CA GLY A 39 4.51 -5.58 -0.81
C GLY A 39 5.50 -6.21 -1.80
N PRO A 40 6.82 -6.09 -1.59
CA PRO A 40 7.84 -6.70 -2.45
C PRO A 40 7.82 -8.24 -2.48
N TRP A 41 7.46 -8.88 -1.37
CA TRP A 41 7.36 -10.34 -1.24
C TRP A 41 6.09 -10.92 -1.87
N GLY A 42 5.13 -10.08 -2.27
CA GLY A 42 3.94 -10.52 -3.00
C GLY A 42 4.25 -11.14 -4.38
N MET A 43 5.39 -10.78 -5.01
CA MET A 43 5.77 -11.30 -6.34
C MET A 43 5.89 -12.82 -6.39
N PRO A 44 6.67 -13.49 -5.52
CA PRO A 44 6.71 -14.95 -5.42
C PRO A 44 5.35 -15.63 -5.26
N PHE A 45 4.39 -14.94 -4.63
CA PHE A 45 3.04 -15.45 -4.38
C PHE A 45 2.02 -15.05 -5.46
N GLY A 46 2.44 -14.38 -6.53
CA GLY A 46 1.55 -13.91 -7.60
C GLY A 46 0.67 -12.72 -7.22
N LEU A 47 0.95 -12.05 -6.09
CA LEU A 47 0.17 -10.92 -5.55
C LEU A 47 0.70 -9.59 -6.11
N TYR A 48 0.58 -9.40 -7.42
CA TYR A 48 1.07 -8.19 -8.10
C TYR A 48 0.29 -6.91 -7.72
N GLN A 49 -0.90 -7.04 -7.15
CA GLN A 49 -1.74 -5.93 -6.70
C GLN A 49 -1.05 -5.05 -5.67
N TRP A 50 -0.12 -5.62 -4.89
CA TRP A 50 0.63 -4.90 -3.87
C TRP A 50 1.58 -3.84 -4.46
N PHE A 51 1.86 -3.88 -5.78
CA PHE A 51 2.56 -2.79 -6.48
C PHE A 51 1.78 -1.47 -6.52
N ALA A 52 0.50 -1.47 -6.18
CA ALA A 52 -0.28 -0.23 -6.06
C ALA A 52 0.37 0.78 -5.09
N ASN A 53 0.93 0.31 -3.98
CA ASN A 53 1.58 1.15 -2.97
C ASN A 53 2.85 1.86 -3.47
N PRO A 54 3.87 1.17 -4.01
CA PRO A 54 5.03 1.84 -4.59
C PRO A 54 4.70 2.71 -5.82
N LEU A 55 3.69 2.34 -6.61
CA LEU A 55 3.22 3.20 -7.70
C LEU A 55 2.60 4.51 -7.17
N LEU A 56 1.78 4.45 -6.12
CA LEU A 56 1.27 5.67 -5.49
C LEU A 56 2.42 6.54 -4.96
N ALA A 57 3.42 5.95 -4.31
CA ALA A 57 4.60 6.68 -3.83
C ALA A 57 5.34 7.39 -4.99
N LEU A 58 5.56 6.68 -6.10
CA LEU A 58 6.16 7.25 -7.30
C LEU A 58 5.32 8.39 -7.89
N ALA A 59 3.99 8.22 -7.96
CA ALA A 59 3.07 9.23 -8.44
C ALA A 59 3.11 10.50 -7.59
N VAL A 60 3.12 10.34 -6.26
CA VAL A 60 3.25 11.44 -5.29
C VAL A 60 4.58 12.16 -5.46
N LEU A 61 5.70 11.46 -5.63
CA LEU A 61 7.01 12.11 -5.85
C LEU A 61 7.08 12.85 -7.20
N ALA A 62 6.42 12.33 -8.23
CA ALA A 62 6.42 12.88 -9.59
C ALA A 62 5.38 13.98 -9.82
N HIS A 63 4.49 14.26 -8.86
CA HIS A 63 3.23 15.02 -9.05
C HIS A 63 3.40 16.40 -9.70
N ARG A 64 4.49 17.13 -9.41
CA ARG A 64 4.76 18.45 -10.01
C ARG A 64 5.47 18.36 -11.34
N ARG A 65 6.67 17.77 -11.35
CA ARG A 65 7.59 17.77 -12.49
C ARG A 65 7.04 16.99 -13.68
N PHE A 66 6.41 15.85 -13.39
CA PHE A 66 5.88 14.94 -14.42
C PHE A 66 4.38 14.73 -14.23
N ARG A 67 3.61 15.81 -14.08
CA ARG A 67 2.19 15.80 -13.69
C ARG A 67 1.31 14.77 -14.41
N ARG A 68 1.49 14.59 -15.73
CA ARG A 68 0.72 13.63 -16.54
C ARG A 68 1.17 12.19 -16.29
N MET A 69 2.48 11.97 -16.13
CA MET A 69 3.03 10.67 -15.76
C MET A 69 2.59 10.29 -14.36
N ALA A 70 2.60 11.23 -13.41
CA ALA A 70 2.09 11.03 -12.07
C ALA A 70 0.61 10.62 -12.07
N LEU A 71 -0.23 11.26 -12.90
CA LEU A 71 -1.62 10.86 -13.07
C LEU A 71 -1.73 9.43 -13.62
N LEU A 72 -0.99 9.11 -14.69
CA LEU A 72 -1.00 7.77 -15.29
C LEU A 72 -0.58 6.69 -14.28
N VAL A 73 0.53 6.92 -13.57
CA VAL A 73 1.04 6.01 -12.54
C VAL A 73 0.03 5.85 -11.40
N GLY A 74 -0.61 6.94 -10.97
CA GLY A 74 -1.70 6.89 -9.99
C GLY A 74 -2.90 6.07 -10.46
N LEU A 75 -3.31 6.22 -11.72
CA LEU A 75 -4.41 5.44 -12.29
C LEU A 75 -4.06 3.95 -12.38
N VAL A 76 -2.81 3.61 -12.72
CA VAL A 76 -2.33 2.22 -12.68
C VAL A 76 -2.32 1.70 -11.23
N ALA A 77 -1.96 2.52 -10.25
CA ALA A 77 -2.05 2.14 -8.84
C ALA A 77 -3.50 1.84 -8.42
N VAL A 78 -4.47 2.68 -8.80
CA VAL A 78 -5.90 2.43 -8.56
C VAL A 78 -6.34 1.13 -9.24
N TYR A 79 -5.95 0.89 -10.49
CA TYR A 79 -6.28 -0.33 -11.21
C TYR A 79 -5.73 -1.57 -10.51
N LEU A 80 -4.47 -1.57 -10.08
CA LEU A 80 -3.86 -2.68 -9.35
C LEU A 80 -4.51 -2.89 -7.97
N ALA A 81 -4.85 -1.81 -7.25
CA ALA A 81 -5.56 -1.94 -5.99
C ALA A 81 -6.95 -2.55 -6.21
N ALA A 82 -7.70 -2.06 -7.20
CA ALA A 82 -9.02 -2.56 -7.53
C ALA A 82 -9.00 -4.01 -8.04
N SER A 83 -7.96 -4.45 -8.75
CA SER A 83 -7.84 -5.86 -9.14
C SER A 83 -7.62 -6.81 -7.96
N SER A 84 -7.40 -6.28 -6.74
CA SER A 84 -7.42 -7.08 -5.51
C SER A 84 -8.78 -7.71 -5.26
N PHE A 85 -9.88 -7.13 -5.76
CA PHE A 85 -11.21 -7.73 -5.63
C PHE A 85 -11.35 -9.10 -6.32
N GLY A 86 -10.39 -9.49 -7.17
CA GLY A 86 -10.31 -10.83 -7.75
C GLY A 86 -9.35 -11.79 -7.01
N ILE A 87 -8.84 -11.42 -5.83
CA ILE A 87 -7.99 -12.29 -5.01
C ILE A 87 -8.88 -13.11 -4.08
N ASP A 88 -8.84 -14.43 -4.21
CA ASP A 88 -9.62 -15.35 -3.37
C ASP A 88 -8.83 -15.88 -2.16
N ARG A 89 -7.49 -15.78 -2.18
CA ARG A 89 -6.62 -16.35 -1.16
C ARG A 89 -5.39 -15.50 -0.90
N LEU A 90 -4.97 -15.45 0.36
CA LEU A 90 -3.74 -14.78 0.80
C LEU A 90 -2.85 -15.76 1.59
N PRO A 91 -1.52 -15.65 1.46
CA PRO A 91 -0.60 -16.43 2.28
C PRO A 91 -0.60 -15.91 3.72
N ASP A 92 -0.60 -16.83 4.68
CA ASP A 92 -0.28 -16.50 6.05
C ASP A 92 1.21 -16.13 6.19
N ASN A 93 1.51 -15.34 7.20
CA ASN A 93 2.84 -14.81 7.45
C ASN A 93 3.74 -15.75 8.26
N GLN A 94 3.15 -16.73 8.96
CA GLN A 94 3.91 -17.68 9.78
C GLN A 94 4.09 -19.02 9.08
N SER A 95 3.00 -19.58 8.53
CA SER A 95 3.02 -20.88 7.86
C SER A 95 3.24 -20.79 6.35
N TYR A 96 3.01 -19.62 5.74
CA TYR A 96 2.92 -19.44 4.28
C TYR A 96 1.86 -20.29 3.60
N GLU A 97 0.95 -20.88 4.38
CA GLU A 97 -0.22 -21.54 3.84
C GLU A 97 -1.19 -20.49 3.30
N PHE A 98 -1.77 -20.79 2.15
CA PHE A 98 -2.81 -19.94 1.60
C PHE A 98 -4.12 -20.17 2.33
N HIS A 99 -4.72 -19.09 2.81
CA HIS A 99 -6.04 -19.09 3.42
C HIS A 99 -7.02 -18.31 2.56
N ASP A 100 -8.26 -18.79 2.53
CA ASP A 100 -9.34 -18.13 1.83
C ASP A 100 -9.58 -16.74 2.42
N LEU A 101 -9.71 -15.76 1.52
CA LEU A 101 -10.04 -14.39 1.86
C LEU A 101 -11.53 -14.30 2.20
N ALA A 102 -11.84 -13.93 3.44
CA ALA A 102 -13.21 -13.68 3.87
C ALA A 102 -13.67 -12.27 3.47
N GLY A 103 -12.74 -11.31 3.39
CA GLY A 103 -13.01 -9.96 2.90
C GLY A 103 -11.87 -8.98 3.11
N PHE A 104 -12.07 -7.74 2.67
CA PHE A 104 -11.13 -6.64 2.88
C PHE A 104 -11.46 -5.86 4.15
N GLY A 105 -10.42 -5.50 4.90
CA GLY A 105 -10.55 -4.66 6.09
C GLY A 105 -10.56 -3.16 5.75
N ALA A 106 -10.79 -2.32 6.76
CA ALA A 106 -10.86 -0.87 6.60
C ALA A 106 -9.56 -0.26 6.02
N GLY A 107 -8.40 -0.85 6.33
CA GLY A 107 -7.11 -0.39 5.82
C GLY A 107 -7.02 -0.45 4.30
N PHE A 108 -7.55 -1.51 3.68
CA PHE A 108 -7.58 -1.63 2.22
C PHE A 108 -8.44 -0.55 1.57
N TYR A 109 -9.64 -0.31 2.10
CA TYR A 109 -10.53 0.73 1.55
C TYR A 109 -9.95 2.14 1.72
N LEU A 110 -9.24 2.40 2.82
CA LEU A 110 -8.53 3.67 3.03
C LEU A 110 -7.36 3.86 2.05
N TRP A 111 -6.61 2.80 1.71
CA TRP A 111 -5.61 2.85 0.64
C TRP A 111 -6.22 3.13 -0.72
N LEU A 112 -7.29 2.41 -1.08
CA LEU A 112 -7.98 2.65 -2.35
C LEU A 112 -8.51 4.08 -2.42
N ALA A 113 -9.12 4.58 -1.34
CA ALA A 113 -9.58 5.96 -1.24
C ALA A 113 -8.43 6.97 -1.37
N ALA A 114 -7.29 6.73 -0.73
CA ALA A 114 -6.10 7.57 -0.88
C ALA A 114 -5.68 7.70 -2.35
N MET A 115 -5.56 6.56 -3.06
CA MET A 115 -5.19 6.54 -4.47
C MET A 115 -6.20 7.26 -5.36
N VAL A 116 -7.51 7.07 -5.10
CA VAL A 116 -8.58 7.76 -5.83
C VAL A 116 -8.54 9.27 -5.59
N VAL A 117 -8.38 9.72 -4.33
CA VAL A 117 -8.23 11.15 -4.00
C VAL A 117 -7.03 11.75 -4.72
N PHE A 118 -5.88 11.06 -4.70
CA PHE A 118 -4.71 11.49 -5.44
C PHE A 118 -5.02 11.67 -6.93
N CYS A 119 -5.63 10.66 -7.57
CA CYS A 119 -5.93 10.71 -9.00
C CYS A 119 -6.92 11.82 -9.36
N VAL A 120 -7.99 12.02 -8.57
CA VAL A 120 -8.98 13.07 -8.80
C VAL A 120 -8.34 14.45 -8.66
N GLY A 121 -7.57 14.67 -7.60
CA GLY A 121 -6.85 15.93 -7.39
C GLY A 121 -5.82 16.20 -8.48
N GLN A 122 -5.03 15.18 -8.83
CA GLN A 122 -4.02 15.26 -9.89
C GLN A 122 -4.65 15.52 -11.26
N ALA A 123 -5.77 14.87 -11.60
CA ALA A 123 -6.51 15.08 -12.85
C ALA A 123 -7.06 16.49 -12.97
N TRP A 124 -7.70 16.99 -11.89
CA TRP A 124 -8.20 18.37 -11.83
C TRP A 124 -7.08 19.38 -12.12
N HIS A 125 -5.93 19.18 -11.49
CA HIS A 125 -4.75 20.02 -11.66
C HIS A 125 -4.15 19.90 -13.06
N CYS A 126 -4.01 18.69 -13.59
CA CYS A 126 -3.54 18.48 -14.96
C CYS A 126 -4.44 19.15 -16.01
N TRP A 127 -5.74 19.24 -15.73
CA TRP A 127 -6.70 19.92 -16.60
C TRP A 127 -6.60 21.45 -16.52
N ARG A 128 -6.38 22.00 -15.32
CA ARG A 128 -6.39 23.46 -15.09
C ARG A 128 -5.03 24.12 -15.33
N ALA A 129 -3.93 23.41 -15.10
CA ALA A 129 -2.60 23.98 -15.15
C ALA A 129 -2.04 24.07 -16.57
N ARG A 130 -1.48 25.23 -16.92
CA ARG A 130 -0.83 25.45 -18.21
C ARG A 130 0.64 25.04 -18.15
N SER A 131 1.32 25.32 -17.03
CA SER A 131 2.73 24.95 -16.79
C SER A 131 2.92 24.11 -15.52
N THR A 132 4.14 23.63 -15.28
CA THR A 132 4.51 22.92 -14.04
C THR A 132 4.46 23.81 -12.80
N ASP A 133 4.64 25.12 -12.97
CA ASP A 133 4.67 26.08 -11.86
C ASP A 133 3.27 26.32 -11.28
N ASP A 134 2.23 26.07 -12.09
CA ASP A 134 0.83 26.08 -11.66
C ASP A 134 0.48 24.86 -10.77
N MET A 135 1.36 23.85 -10.66
CA MET A 135 1.13 22.71 -9.78
C MET A 135 1.37 23.06 -8.31
N PRO A 136 0.49 22.63 -7.39
CA PRO A 136 0.70 22.78 -5.96
C PRO A 136 2.08 22.27 -5.55
N GLY A 137 2.75 23.05 -4.70
CA GLY A 137 3.99 22.65 -4.08
C GLY A 137 3.80 21.68 -2.93
N TRP A 138 4.93 21.15 -2.44
CA TRP A 138 4.97 20.48 -1.15
C TRP A 138 4.57 21.46 -0.05
N SER A 139 3.54 21.11 0.69
CA SER A 139 3.23 21.79 1.95
C SER A 139 4.05 21.17 3.09
N TRP A 140 4.17 21.88 4.20
CA TRP A 140 4.82 21.33 5.40
C TRP A 140 4.06 20.11 5.96
N LEU A 141 2.73 20.08 5.79
CA LEU A 141 1.91 18.93 6.17
C LEU A 141 2.26 17.68 5.39
N ASP A 142 2.52 17.79 4.08
CA ASP A 142 2.93 16.65 3.26
C ASP A 142 4.25 16.05 3.74
N VAL A 143 5.21 16.91 4.09
CA VAL A 143 6.51 16.48 4.63
C VAL A 143 6.33 15.77 5.97
N VAL A 144 5.51 16.31 6.87
CA VAL A 144 5.20 15.68 8.17
C VAL A 144 4.51 14.33 7.99
N LEU A 145 3.56 14.22 7.07
CA LEU A 145 2.85 12.97 6.79
C LEU A 145 3.78 11.91 6.18
N ILE A 146 4.66 12.31 5.25
CA ILE A 146 5.68 11.40 4.69
C ILE A 146 6.66 10.94 5.76
N ALA A 147 7.10 11.84 6.64
CA ALA A 147 7.96 11.49 7.77
C ALA A 147 7.24 10.50 8.71
N ALA A 148 5.96 10.72 9.02
CA ALA A 148 5.16 9.81 9.84
C ALA A 148 5.00 8.43 9.19
N LEU A 149 4.81 8.36 7.87
CA LEU A 149 4.81 7.09 7.13
C LEU A 149 6.17 6.38 7.22
N GLY A 150 7.27 7.11 7.08
CA GLY A 150 8.62 6.57 7.24
C GLY A 150 8.86 6.02 8.65
N VAL A 151 8.40 6.73 9.69
CA VAL A 151 8.47 6.27 11.08
C VAL A 151 7.62 5.03 11.30
N ALA A 152 6.39 4.98 10.77
CA ALA A 152 5.51 3.82 10.87
C ALA A 152 6.14 2.58 10.21
N LEU A 153 6.71 2.74 9.01
CA LEU A 153 7.44 1.67 8.32
C LEU A 153 8.66 1.21 9.12
N TYR A 154 9.46 2.14 9.63
CA TYR A 154 10.61 1.81 10.46
C TYR A 154 10.18 1.05 11.73
N ALA A 155 9.17 1.54 12.44
CA ALA A 155 8.62 0.87 13.62
C ALA A 155 8.12 -0.54 13.29
N ALA A 156 7.45 -0.73 12.14
CA ALA A 156 7.00 -2.04 11.69
C ALA A 156 8.16 -3.04 11.54
N THR A 157 9.32 -2.62 11.03
CA THR A 157 10.51 -3.49 10.94
C THR A 157 11.05 -3.94 12.31
N GLN A 158 10.72 -3.20 13.38
CA GLN A 158 11.14 -3.51 14.75
C GLN A 158 10.13 -4.42 15.49
N MET A 159 8.92 -4.60 14.98
CA MET A 159 7.87 -5.39 15.62
C MET A 159 8.00 -6.88 15.26
N PRO A 160 8.28 -7.78 16.22
CA PRO A 160 8.43 -9.22 15.93
C PRO A 160 7.17 -9.85 15.35
N SER A 161 5.98 -9.38 15.75
CA SER A 161 4.68 -9.86 15.23
C SER A 161 4.47 -9.57 13.74
N LEU A 162 5.20 -8.58 13.18
CA LEU A 162 5.15 -8.17 11.78
C LEU A 162 6.41 -8.58 11.02
N ARG A 163 7.24 -9.47 11.55
CA ARG A 163 8.43 -9.97 10.85
C ARG A 163 8.11 -11.25 10.09
N PHE A 164 8.50 -11.27 8.82
CA PHE A 164 8.56 -12.49 8.01
C PHE A 164 9.80 -13.26 8.48
N GLU A 165 9.74 -14.58 8.51
CA GLU A 165 10.91 -15.42 8.74
C GLU A 165 11.31 -16.06 7.40
N PRO A 166 12.21 -15.44 6.61
CA PRO A 166 12.57 -15.94 5.28
C PRO A 166 13.23 -17.32 5.35
N GLY A 167 13.86 -17.64 6.49
CA GLY A 167 14.47 -18.93 6.76
C GLY A 167 13.48 -20.10 6.67
N LYS A 168 12.21 -19.90 7.04
CA LYS A 168 11.17 -20.93 6.94
C LYS A 168 10.70 -21.21 5.50
N VAL A 169 10.88 -20.27 4.58
CA VAL A 169 10.54 -20.46 3.15
C VAL A 169 11.66 -21.18 2.40
N LEU A 170 12.91 -20.96 2.81
CA LEU A 170 14.09 -21.43 2.08
C LEU A 170 14.67 -22.74 2.62
N MET A 171 14.31 -23.16 3.84
CA MET A 171 14.77 -24.40 4.43
C MET A 171 13.76 -25.54 4.18
N PRO A 172 14.21 -26.74 3.77
CA PRO A 172 13.34 -27.92 3.72
C PRO A 172 12.71 -28.17 5.10
N PRO A 173 11.47 -28.71 5.18
CA PRO A 173 10.88 -29.08 6.45
C PRO A 173 11.84 -30.02 7.20
N GLU A 174 12.17 -29.68 8.45
CA GLU A 174 12.94 -30.60 9.30
C GLU A 174 12.16 -31.90 9.39
N GLN A 175 12.74 -32.98 8.84
CA GLN A 175 12.17 -34.30 8.96
C GLN A 175 12.01 -34.61 10.46
N PRO A 176 10.83 -35.09 10.90
CA PRO A 176 10.68 -35.53 12.27
C PRO A 176 11.79 -36.53 12.59
N GLN A 177 12.63 -36.22 13.58
CA GLN A 177 13.56 -37.21 14.11
C GLN A 177 12.72 -38.37 14.60
N ALA A 178 12.73 -39.47 13.85
CA ALA A 178 12.18 -40.73 14.29
C ALA A 178 12.95 -41.14 15.56
N LEU A 179 12.25 -41.06 16.70
CA LEU A 179 12.68 -41.64 17.97
C LEU A 179 12.56 -43.16 17.92
#